data_AF-A0A2H9VS54-F1
#
_entry.id   AF-A0A2H9VS54-F1
#
_cell.length_a   1.000
_cell.length_b   1.000
_cell.length_c   1.000
_cell.angle_alpha   90.00
_cell.angle_beta   90.00
_cell.angle_gamma   90.00
#
_symmetry.space_group_name_H-M   'P 1'
#
loop_
_entity.id
_entity.type
_entity.pdbx_description
1 polymer ?
#
loop_
_entity_poly.entity_id
_entity_poly.type
_entity_poly.pdbx_seq_one_letter_code
_entity_poly.pdbx_strand_id
1 'polypeptide(L)'
;MKVAYWIFTGLLIAMMLMSAVTSFFPNPDGEAMMKMIGYPYNILKMLAVLKILGCIALLVPGFPRIKEWAYAGFTFDLIGAAYAFLAIGTPVSGVWFMLVGLLLVFGSYFCYHKLHPQKTI
;
A
#
# COMPACT_ATOMS: atom_id res chain seq x y z
N MET A 1 8.54 -21.36 0.16
CA MET A 1 8.28 -20.13 -0.61
C MET A 1 6.79 -19.82 -0.77
N LYS A 2 5.95 -20.76 -1.21
CA LYS A 2 4.52 -20.51 -1.46
C LYS A 2 3.75 -20.03 -0.21
N VAL A 3 3.97 -20.66 0.94
CA VAL A 3 3.36 -20.26 2.22
C VAL A 3 3.82 -18.86 2.64
N ALA A 4 5.13 -18.59 2.59
CA ALA A 4 5.69 -17.27 2.91
C ALA A 4 5.10 -16.16 2.03
N TYR A 5 4.97 -16.39 0.71
CA TYR A 5 4.30 -15.46 -0.20
C TYR A 5 2.89 -15.11 0.28
N TRP A 6 2.05 -16.12 0.54
CA TRP A 6 0.68 -15.89 0.98
C TRP A 6 0.58 -15.23 2.36
N ILE A 7 1.55 -15.47 3.26
CA ILE A 7 1.64 -14.75 4.53
C ILE A 7 1.92 -13.26 4.28
N PHE A 8 2.96 -12.93 3.51
CA PHE A 8 3.31 -11.54 3.20
C PHE A 8 2.20 -10.82 2.43
N THR A 9 1.64 -11.46 1.40
CA THR A 9 0.54 -10.91 0.61
C THR A 9 -0.73 -10.75 1.44
N GLY A 10 -1.07 -11.73 2.27
CA GLY A 10 -2.24 -11.66 3.14
C GLY A 10 -2.15 -10.52 4.16
N LEU A 11 -0.99 -10.38 4.82
CA LEU A 11 -0.73 -9.28 5.74
C LEU A 11 -0.75 -7.92 5.03
N LEU A 12 -0.12 -7.82 3.86
CA LEU A 12 -0.12 -6.61 3.05
C LEU A 12 -1.55 -6.18 2.68
N ILE A 13 -2.35 -7.12 2.16
CA ILE A 13 -3.74 -6.86 1.78
C ILE A 13 -4.57 -6.44 2.99
N ALA A 14 -4.45 -7.15 4.12
CA ALA A 14 -5.18 -6.79 5.33
C ALA A 14 -4.85 -5.37 5.81
N MET A 15 -3.56 -5.01 5.78
CA MET A 15 -3.08 -3.68 6.15
C MET A 15 -3.58 -2.59 5.19
N MET A 16 -3.51 -2.83 3.87
CA MET A 16 -3.97 -1.89 2.85
C MET A 16 -5.48 -1.69 2.89
N LEU A 17 -6.25 -2.76 3.11
CA LEU A 17 -7.71 -2.69 3.24
C LEU A 17 -8.12 -1.95 4.51
N MET A 18 -7.45 -2.19 5.65
CA MET A 18 -7.71 -1.43 6.87
C MET A 18 -7.49 0.08 6.65
N SER A 19 -6.37 0.44 6.01
CA SER A 19 -6.07 1.84 5.63
C SER A 19 -7.09 2.41 4.63
N ALA A 20 -7.54 1.62 3.65
CA ALA A 20 -8.56 2.05 2.70
C ALA A 20 -9.91 2.32 3.39
N VAL A 21 -10.32 1.43 4.31
CA VAL A 21 -11.57 1.58 5.06
C VAL A 21 -11.55 2.85 5.91
N THR A 22 -10.46 3.10 6.66
CA THR A 22 -10.36 4.31 7.50
C THR A 22 -10.33 5.60 6.67
N SER A 23 -9.85 5.54 5.42
CA SER A 23 -9.83 6.69 4.50
C SER A 23 -11.21 7.08 3.96
N PHE A 24 -12.25 6.24 4.13
CA PHE A 24 -13.63 6.62 3.79
C PHE A 24 -14.30 7.44 4.88
N PHE A 25 -13.83 7.33 6.12
CA PHE A 25 -14.40 7.99 7.29
C PHE A 25 -13.56 9.20 7.70
N PRO A 26 -14.18 10.32 8.12
CA PRO A 26 -13.43 11.50 8.58
C PRO A 26 -12.38 11.12 9.62
N ASN A 27 -11.14 11.54 9.37
CA ASN A 27 -10.01 11.30 10.26
C ASN A 27 -9.22 12.62 10.38
N PRO A 28 -9.07 13.19 11.59
CA PRO A 28 -8.32 14.42 11.82
C PRO A 28 -6.92 14.40 11.21
N ASP A 29 -6.23 13.26 11.26
CA ASP A 29 -4.89 13.10 10.72
C ASP A 29 -4.88 13.20 9.19
N GLY A 30 -5.82 12.52 8.54
CA GLY A 30 -5.98 12.56 7.08
C GLY A 30 -6.41 13.94 6.59
N GLU A 31 -7.27 14.62 7.34
CA GLU A 31 -7.69 16.00 7.06
C GLU A 31 -6.52 16.98 7.21
N ALA A 32 -5.72 16.88 8.27
CA ALA A 32 -4.54 17.71 8.48
C ALA A 32 -3.53 17.52 7.34
N MET A 33 -3.28 16.27 6.94
CA MET A 33 -2.42 15.93 5.82
C MET A 33 -2.93 16.55 4.51
N MET A 34 -4.20 16.35 4.18
CA MET A 34 -4.84 16.87 2.95
C MET A 34 -4.84 18.40 2.91
N LYS A 35 -5.10 19.04 4.06
CA LYS A 35 -5.06 20.50 4.19
C LYS A 35 -3.67 21.06 3.93
N MET A 36 -2.63 20.40 4.43
CA MET A 36 -1.24 20.83 4.22
C MET A 36 -0.82 20.77 2.74
N ILE A 37 -1.27 19.75 2.01
CA ILE A 37 -1.00 19.64 0.57
C ILE A 37 -1.99 20.44 -0.32
N GLY A 38 -3.01 21.06 0.28
CA GLY A 38 -4.00 21.87 -0.44
C GLY A 38 -5.04 21.07 -1.23
N TYR A 39 -5.24 19.79 -0.92
CA TYR A 39 -6.20 18.92 -1.62
C TYR A 39 -7.47 18.67 -0.79
N PRO A 40 -8.63 18.45 -1.44
CA PRO A 40 -9.84 18.09 -0.74
C PRO A 40 -9.76 16.66 -0.20
N TYR A 41 -10.41 16.42 0.94
CA TYR A 41 -10.45 15.10 1.60
C TYR A 41 -10.96 13.96 0.69
N ASN A 42 -11.79 14.27 -0.32
CA ASN A 42 -12.29 13.27 -1.28
C ASN A 42 -11.19 12.56 -2.07
N ILE A 43 -9.98 13.13 -2.18
CA ILE A 43 -8.82 12.45 -2.79
C ILE A 43 -8.44 11.20 -1.99
N LEU A 44 -8.56 11.21 -0.66
CA LEU A 44 -8.33 10.01 0.15
C LEU A 44 -9.33 8.89 -0.17
N LYS A 45 -10.60 9.23 -0.43
CA LYS A 45 -11.61 8.25 -0.85
C LYS A 45 -11.27 7.64 -2.22
N MET A 46 -10.80 8.45 -3.16
CA MET A 46 -10.32 7.96 -4.45
C MET A 46 -9.11 7.02 -4.26
N LEU A 47 -8.13 7.41 -3.44
CA LEU A 47 -6.98 6.56 -3.10
C LEU A 47 -7.39 5.26 -2.41
N ALA A 48 -8.43 5.28 -1.57
CA ALA A 48 -8.97 4.08 -0.95
C ALA A 48 -9.52 3.09 -1.99
N VAL A 49 -10.26 3.58 -2.99
CA VAL A 49 -10.74 2.74 -4.10
C VAL A 49 -9.55 2.15 -4.87
N LEU A 50 -8.52 2.94 -5.16
CA LEU A 50 -7.31 2.45 -5.84
C LEU A 50 -6.56 1.39 -5.02
N LYS A 51 -6.48 1.55 -3.69
CA LYS A 51 -5.90 0.53 -2.80
C LYS A 51 -6.67 -0.79 -2.87
N ILE A 52 -8.00 -0.74 -2.90
CA ILE A 52 -8.86 -1.93 -3.04
C ILE A 52 -8.60 -2.61 -4.39
N LEU A 53 -8.52 -1.85 -5.48
CA LEU A 53 -8.19 -2.39 -6.80
C LEU A 53 -6.79 -3.03 -6.83
N GLY A 54 -5.81 -2.41 -6.17
CA GLY A 54 -4.48 -2.99 -5.99
C GLY A 54 -4.52 -4.32 -5.24
N CYS A 55 -5.36 -4.43 -4.20
CA CYS A 55 -5.50 -5.67 -3.43
C CYS A 55 -6.10 -6.78 -4.30
N ILE A 56 -7.12 -6.45 -5.10
CA ILE A 56 -7.72 -7.38 -6.07
C ILE A 56 -6.66 -7.83 -7.08
N ALA A 57 -5.84 -6.92 -7.61
CA ALA A 57 -4.77 -7.24 -8.53
C ALA A 57 -3.71 -8.20 -7.94
N LEU A 58 -3.44 -8.13 -6.64
CA LEU A 58 -2.53 -9.09 -5.99
C LEU A 58 -3.14 -10.50 -5.88
N LEU A 59 -4.46 -10.60 -5.67
CA LEU A 59 -5.18 -11.86 -5.49
C LEU A 59 -5.48 -12.57 -6.81
N VAL A 60 -5.82 -11.82 -7.87
CA VAL A 60 -6.20 -12.41 -9.15
C VAL A 60 -4.98 -13.03 -9.85
N PRO A 61 -5.00 -14.33 -10.17
CA PRO A 61 -3.91 -14.97 -10.89
C PRO A 61 -3.95 -14.61 -12.39
N GLY A 62 -2.82 -14.77 -13.09
CA GLY A 62 -2.76 -14.69 -14.56
C GLY A 62 -2.42 -13.31 -15.14
N PHE A 63 -2.34 -12.25 -14.33
CA PHE A 63 -2.02 -10.89 -14.79
C PHE A 63 -0.73 -10.35 -14.15
N PRO A 64 0.47 -10.81 -14.58
CA PRO A 64 1.73 -10.43 -13.94
C PRO A 64 2.00 -8.93 -14.01
N ARG A 65 1.73 -8.26 -15.15
CA ARG A 65 1.97 -6.81 -15.29
C ARG A 65 1.10 -5.95 -14.36
N ILE A 66 -0.16 -6.32 -14.17
CA ILE A 66 -1.07 -5.60 -13.27
C ILE A 66 -0.59 -5.78 -11.82
N LYS A 67 -0.05 -6.96 -11.48
CA LYS A 67 0.54 -7.22 -10.18
C LYS A 67 1.77 -6.34 -9.92
N GLU A 68 2.62 -6.15 -10.93
CA GLU A 68 3.75 -5.20 -10.87
C GLU A 68 3.26 -3.76 -10.60
N TRP A 69 2.20 -3.33 -11.29
CA TRP A 69 1.60 -2.01 -11.06
C TRP A 69 1.04 -1.86 -9.66
N ALA A 70 0.40 -2.91 -9.11
CA ALA A 70 -0.09 -2.91 -7.75
C ALA A 70 1.06 -2.77 -6.73
N TYR A 71 2.16 -3.52 -6.90
CA TYR A 71 3.32 -3.38 -6.04
C TYR A 71 3.95 -1.99 -6.10
N ALA A 72 4.11 -1.42 -7.30
CA ALA A 72 4.63 -0.07 -7.47
C ALA A 72 3.70 0.97 -6.82
N GLY A 73 2.39 0.86 -7.07
CA GLY A 73 1.37 1.74 -6.50
C GLY A 73 1.36 1.73 -4.98
N PHE A 74 1.39 0.55 -4.35
CA PHE A 74 1.49 0.44 -2.89
C PHE A 74 2.79 1.00 -2.32
N THR A 75 3.90 0.83 -3.04
CA THR A 75 5.19 1.39 -2.63
C THR A 75 5.13 2.92 -2.62
N PHE A 76 4.62 3.54 -3.68
CA PHE A 76 4.49 4.99 -3.75
C PHE A 76 3.47 5.56 -2.76
N ASP A 77 2.36 4.85 -2.54
CA ASP A 77 1.36 5.23 -1.54
C ASP A 77 1.95 5.26 -0.13
N LEU A 78 2.67 4.20 0.27
CA LEU A 78 3.29 4.10 1.58
C LEU A 78 4.41 5.12 1.80
N ILE A 79 5.26 5.34 0.80
CA ILE A 79 6.32 6.36 0.87
C ILE A 79 5.71 7.76 0.94
N GLY A 80 4.73 8.04 0.08
CA GLY A 80 4.05 9.33 0.03
C GLY A 80 3.32 9.64 1.33
N ALA A 81 2.63 8.65 1.91
CA ALA A 81 2.01 8.78 3.21
C ALA A 81 3.06 9.06 4.30
N ALA A 82 4.14 8.28 4.36
CA ALA A 82 5.19 8.49 5.37
C ALA A 82 5.79 9.90 5.28
N TYR A 83 6.09 10.36 4.06
CA TYR A 83 6.58 11.72 3.84
C TYR A 83 5.57 12.78 4.30
N ALA A 84 4.30 12.66 3.89
CA ALA A 84 3.27 13.64 4.21
C ALA A 84 3.01 13.74 5.73
N PHE A 85 3.01 12.61 6.43
CA PHE A 85 2.88 12.57 7.89
C PHE A 85 4.08 13.21 8.61
N LEU A 86 5.30 12.90 8.18
CA LEU A 86 6.49 13.55 8.73
C LEU A 86 6.48 15.06 8.49
N ALA A 87 6.00 15.49 7.32
CA ALA A 87 5.97 16.89 6.94
C ALA A 87 4.91 17.71 7.71
N ILE A 88 3.85 17.10 8.24
CA ILE A 88 2.92 17.76 9.20
C ILE A 88 3.44 17.71 10.65
N GLY A 89 4.67 17.23 10.88
CA GLY A 89 5.30 17.19 12.20
C GLY A 89 5.03 15.92 13.01
N THR A 90 4.49 14.86 12.38
CA THR A 90 4.32 13.57 13.04
C THR A 90 5.70 13.00 13.40
N PRO A 91 5.93 12.54 14.64
CA PRO A 91 7.18 11.90 15.02
C PRO A 91 7.49 10.70 14.12
N VAL A 92 8.77 10.34 13.98
CA VAL A 92 9.19 9.14 13.23
C VAL A 92 8.55 7.87 13.81
N SER A 93 8.30 7.84 15.11
CA SER A 93 7.53 6.77 15.73
C SER A 93 6.11 6.70 15.17
N GLY A 94 5.46 7.79 14.76
CA GLY A 94 4.10 7.75 14.19
C GLY A 94 4.01 7.14 12.79
N VAL A 95 5.12 7.02 12.05
CA VAL A 95 5.14 6.45 10.69
C VAL A 95 5.62 5.00 10.62
N TRP A 96 5.87 4.35 11.77
CA TRP A 96 6.38 2.97 11.83
C TRP A 96 5.48 1.99 11.05
N PHE A 97 4.17 2.22 11.07
CA PHE A 97 3.19 1.38 10.39
C PHE A 97 3.43 1.35 8.87
N MET A 98 3.80 2.49 8.26
CA MET A 98 4.09 2.56 6.82
C MET A 98 5.38 1.82 6.46
N LEU A 99 6.38 1.86 7.34
CA LEU A 99 7.62 1.10 7.18
C LEU A 99 7.37 -0.41 7.20
N VAL A 100 6.50 -0.88 8.10
CA VAL A 100 6.06 -2.27 8.13
C VAL A 100 5.33 -2.63 6.83
N GLY A 101 4.46 -1.75 6.33
CA GLY A 101 3.83 -1.93 5.02
C GLY A 101 4.84 -2.10 3.89
N LEU A 102 5.90 -1.29 3.85
CA LEU A 102 6.95 -1.39 2.84
C LEU A 102 7.69 -2.72 2.93
N LEU A 103 8.02 -3.18 4.14
CA LEU A 103 8.61 -4.50 4.35
C LEU A 103 7.69 -5.62 3.85
N LEU A 104 6.38 -5.50 4.04
CA LEU A 104 5.41 -6.47 3.53
C LEU A 104 5.32 -6.43 2.00
N VAL A 105 5.33 -5.24 1.37
CA VAL A 105 5.37 -5.08 -0.09
C VAL A 105 6.61 -5.76 -0.67
N PHE A 106 7.80 -5.41 -0.18
CA PHE A 106 9.05 -5.98 -0.68
C PHE A 106 9.15 -7.48 -0.38
N GLY A 107 8.76 -7.92 0.82
CA GLY A 107 8.73 -9.34 1.18
C GLY A 107 7.81 -10.16 0.27
N SER A 108 6.60 -9.65 0.00
CA SER A 108 5.64 -10.23 -0.93
C SER A 108 6.21 -10.28 -2.36
N TYR A 109 6.81 -9.19 -2.81
CA TYR A 109 7.42 -9.05 -4.14
C TYR A 109 8.57 -10.04 -4.37
N PHE A 110 9.49 -10.15 -3.42
CA PHE A 110 10.61 -11.09 -3.50
C PHE A 110 10.12 -12.54 -3.51
N CYS A 111 9.14 -12.87 -2.67
CA CYS A 111 8.57 -14.21 -2.65
C CYS A 111 7.84 -14.54 -3.96
N TYR A 112 7.12 -13.58 -4.54
CA TYR A 112 6.43 -13.71 -5.82
C TYR A 112 7.40 -14.02 -6.96
N HIS A 113 8.48 -13.24 -7.10
CA HIS A 113 9.49 -13.46 -8.15
C HIS A 113 10.24 -14.78 -8.01
N LYS A 114 10.48 -15.25 -6.77
CA LYS A 114 11.06 -16.59 -6.55
C LYS A 114 10.11 -17.73 -6.90
N LEU A 115 8.80 -17.54 -6.77
CA LEU A 115 7.79 -18.54 -7.13
C LEU A 115 7.50 -18.57 -8.63
N HIS A 116 7.64 -17.44 -9.30
CA HIS A 116 7.38 -17.27 -10.72
C HIS A 116 8.60 -16.64 -11.39
N PRO A 117 9.72 -17.38 -11.51
CA PRO A 117 10.87 -16.89 -12.24
C PRO A 117 10.44 -16.57 -13.67
N GLN A 118 10.62 -15.31 -14.08
CA GLN A 118 10.33 -14.90 -15.45
C GLN A 118 11.19 -15.74 -16.39
N LYS A 119 10.54 -16.45 -17.32
CA LYS A 119 11.25 -16.99 -18.48
C LYS A 119 11.68 -15.78 -19.31
N THR A 120 12.98 -15.50 -19.32
CA THR A 120 13.59 -14.59 -20.29
C THR A 120 13.17 -15.05 -21.69
N ILE A 121 12.51 -14.14 -22.42
CA ILE A 121 12.19 -14.30 -23.85
C ILE A 121 13.50 -14.25 -24.63
#